data_AF-A0A1E4I9V0-F1
#
_entry.id   AF-A0A1E4I9V0-F1
#
_cell.length_a   1.000
_cell.length_b   1.000
_cell.length_c   1.000
_cell.angle_alpha   90.00
_cell.angle_beta   90.00
_cell.angle_gamma   90.00
#
_symmetry.space_group_name_H-M   'P 1'
#
loop_
_entity.id
_entity.type
_entity.pdbx_description
1 polymer ?
#
loop_
_entity_poly.entity_id
_entity_poly.type
_entity_poly.pdbx_seq_one_letter_code
_entity_poly.pdbx_strand_id
1 'polypeptide(L)'
;MRVGIATIPSARGAHPGLLGPAVEERGFDRLLVSEHTHTPVEDNPRMPGGRALDPDHLHCCDPFGWVSYAAAATTRIRLGTGICLVAQHDPLVLAKQVGTIDHLSGGRFVLGIGYGYNRREAEDHGIDFGNRRAILREKVLAMRRIWSCDTAAFDGTHVRFGESWSWPKPDRPQVLMGAAAGPRTFAHVVEFCDGWMMYGAVSAAQIATLQAAAEAADRDFAELVVGVHRAPARYEDLAALAEMGVDFVTLTVEPGHIDSARADLDGLAALAAKLSSG
;
A
#
# COMPACT_ATOMS: atom_id res chain seq x y z
N MET A 1 -10.94 -15.18 -1.89
CA MET A 1 -10.00 -14.07 -2.21
C MET A 1 -10.79 -12.82 -2.57
N ARG A 2 -10.42 -11.64 -2.05
CA ARG A 2 -11.06 -10.35 -2.35
C ARG A 2 -10.41 -9.65 -3.54
N VAL A 3 -11.15 -8.85 -4.29
CA VAL A 3 -10.63 -8.10 -5.45
C VAL A 3 -10.75 -6.61 -5.20
N GLY A 4 -9.66 -5.87 -5.36
CA GLY A 4 -9.59 -4.42 -5.30
C GLY A 4 -9.00 -3.80 -6.56
N ILE A 5 -8.83 -2.49 -6.53
CA ILE A 5 -8.29 -1.68 -7.61
C ILE A 5 -7.00 -1.00 -7.17
N ALA A 6 -6.06 -0.90 -8.09
CA ALA A 6 -4.87 -0.08 -7.97
C ALA A 6 -4.81 0.93 -9.11
N THR A 7 -4.38 2.14 -8.80
CA THR A 7 -4.14 3.17 -9.82
C THR A 7 -2.97 4.07 -9.40
N ILE A 8 -2.48 4.89 -10.31
CA ILE A 8 -1.58 6.00 -9.98
C ILE A 8 -2.48 7.20 -9.71
N PRO A 9 -2.31 7.91 -8.58
CA PRO A 9 -3.09 9.10 -8.30
C PRO A 9 -2.60 10.24 -9.20
N SER A 10 -2.87 10.19 -10.51
CA SER A 10 -2.35 11.16 -11.48
C SER A 10 -3.22 12.42 -11.56
N ALA A 11 -2.60 13.59 -11.69
CA ALA A 11 -3.27 14.85 -11.99
C ALA A 11 -3.98 14.84 -13.37
N ARG A 12 -3.68 13.85 -14.22
CA ARG A 12 -4.33 13.62 -15.52
C ARG A 12 -5.41 12.52 -15.46
N GLY A 13 -5.56 11.89 -14.30
CA GLY A 13 -6.51 10.81 -14.07
C GLY A 13 -7.88 11.28 -13.60
N ALA A 14 -8.76 10.32 -13.35
CA ALA A 14 -10.10 10.59 -12.86
C ALA A 14 -10.05 11.22 -11.46
N HIS A 15 -10.95 12.19 -11.23
CA HIS A 15 -11.06 12.83 -9.92
C HIS A 15 -11.35 11.79 -8.82
N PRO A 16 -10.66 11.81 -7.66
CA PRO A 16 -10.82 10.81 -6.60
C PRO A 16 -12.27 10.67 -6.11
N GLY A 17 -12.98 11.79 -6.01
CA GLY A 17 -14.40 11.82 -5.62
C GLY A 17 -15.36 11.21 -6.65
N LEU A 18 -14.89 10.84 -7.85
CA LEU A 18 -15.66 10.10 -8.86
C LEU A 18 -15.16 8.67 -8.98
N LEU A 19 -13.84 8.46 -8.95
CA LEU A 19 -13.24 7.12 -9.06
C LEU A 19 -13.55 6.27 -7.82
N GLY A 20 -13.47 6.83 -6.61
CA GLY A 20 -13.81 6.12 -5.37
C GLY A 20 -15.21 5.51 -5.40
N PRO A 21 -16.28 6.31 -5.63
CA PRO A 21 -17.63 5.78 -5.79
C PRO A 21 -17.76 4.75 -6.90
N ALA A 22 -17.15 4.98 -8.07
CA ALA A 22 -17.22 4.03 -9.18
C ALA A 22 -16.63 2.66 -8.83
N VAL A 23 -15.56 2.62 -8.03
CA VAL A 23 -14.99 1.40 -7.48
C VAL A 23 -15.92 0.77 -6.44
N GLU A 24 -16.47 1.56 -5.51
CA GLU A 24 -17.38 1.08 -4.45
C GLU A 24 -18.70 0.50 -4.97
N GLU A 25 -19.31 1.15 -5.96
CA GLU A 25 -20.57 0.73 -6.58
C GLU A 25 -20.48 -0.66 -7.23
N ARG A 26 -19.27 -1.05 -7.67
CA ARG A 26 -19.00 -2.35 -8.31
C ARG A 26 -18.56 -3.43 -7.34
N GLY A 27 -18.52 -3.13 -6.03
CA GLY A 27 -18.27 -4.12 -4.98
C GLY A 27 -16.81 -4.52 -4.81
N PHE A 28 -15.84 -3.74 -5.32
CA PHE A 28 -14.43 -3.98 -5.05
C PHE A 28 -14.10 -3.71 -3.57
N ASP A 29 -13.17 -4.49 -3.00
CA ASP A 29 -12.81 -4.45 -1.57
C ASP A 29 -11.99 -3.21 -1.19
N ARG A 30 -11.13 -2.75 -2.10
CA ARG A 30 -10.17 -1.69 -1.84
C ARG A 30 -9.78 -0.88 -3.07
N LEU A 31 -9.33 0.35 -2.86
CA LEU A 31 -8.66 1.19 -3.85
C LEU A 31 -7.32 1.68 -3.27
N LEU A 32 -6.22 1.19 -3.85
CA LEU A 32 -4.87 1.51 -3.41
C LEU A 32 -4.14 2.36 -4.46
N VAL A 33 -3.44 3.40 -4.01
CA VAL A 33 -2.72 4.32 -4.90
C VAL A 33 -1.21 4.28 -4.66
N SER A 34 -0.45 4.43 -5.74
CA SER A 34 1.02 4.51 -5.65
C SER A 34 1.49 5.87 -5.16
N GLU A 35 2.76 5.97 -4.75
CA GLU A 35 3.37 7.21 -4.30
C GLU A 35 4.64 7.51 -5.12
N HIS A 36 4.76 8.76 -5.56
CA HIS A 36 6.03 9.41 -5.86
C HIS A 36 5.90 10.88 -5.46
N THR A 37 6.83 11.35 -4.63
CA THR A 37 6.80 12.75 -4.15
C THR A 37 7.28 13.71 -5.24
N HIS A 38 8.31 13.27 -5.95
CA HIS A 38 8.87 13.89 -7.13
C HIS A 38 9.59 12.80 -7.93
N THR A 39 9.67 12.96 -9.24
CA THR A 39 10.49 12.08 -10.07
C THR A 39 11.72 12.86 -10.52
N PRO A 40 12.94 12.54 -10.03
CA PRO A 40 14.17 13.16 -10.49
C PRO A 40 14.32 13.05 -12.02
N VAL A 41 14.81 14.12 -12.64
CA VAL A 41 15.10 14.12 -14.08
C VAL A 41 16.37 13.30 -14.33
N GLU A 42 16.25 12.30 -15.20
CA GLU A 42 17.36 11.46 -15.66
C GLU A 42 17.31 11.34 -17.19
N ASP A 43 18.44 11.05 -17.85
CA ASP A 43 18.49 10.92 -19.31
C ASP A 43 17.64 9.74 -19.83
N ASN A 44 17.41 8.73 -18.97
CA ASN A 44 16.67 7.52 -19.34
C ASN A 44 16.04 6.84 -18.11
N PRO A 45 15.05 7.47 -17.44
CA PRO A 45 14.48 6.94 -16.21
C PRO A 45 13.82 5.59 -16.48
N ARG A 46 13.98 4.66 -15.53
CA ARG A 46 13.45 3.30 -15.62
C ARG A 46 12.78 2.91 -14.31
N MET A 47 11.63 2.25 -14.45
CA MET A 47 11.01 1.51 -13.37
C MET A 47 11.82 0.24 -13.06
N PRO A 48 11.62 -0.39 -11.88
CA PRO A 48 12.17 -1.71 -11.60
C PRO A 48 11.93 -2.70 -12.74
N GLY A 49 12.92 -3.52 -13.05
CA GLY A 49 12.88 -4.45 -14.19
C GLY A 49 13.17 -3.81 -15.55
N GLY A 50 13.62 -2.55 -15.60
CA GLY A 50 14.04 -1.89 -16.84
C GLY A 50 12.89 -1.42 -17.72
N ARG A 51 11.66 -1.34 -17.18
CA ARG A 51 10.50 -0.80 -17.90
C ARG A 51 10.64 0.71 -18.06
N ALA A 52 10.12 1.24 -19.16
CA ALA A 52 10.03 2.69 -19.35
C ALA A 52 9.26 3.33 -18.19
N LEU A 53 9.66 4.55 -17.80
CA LEU A 53 8.91 5.34 -16.85
C LEU A 53 7.51 5.59 -17.44
N ASP A 54 6.50 5.28 -16.65
CA ASP A 54 5.12 5.57 -17.04
C ASP A 54 4.87 7.08 -16.85
N PRO A 55 4.37 7.80 -17.87
CA PRO A 55 4.18 9.24 -17.82
C PRO A 55 3.33 9.73 -16.64
N ASP A 56 2.43 8.91 -16.09
CA ASP A 56 1.63 9.29 -14.93
C ASP A 56 2.43 9.34 -13.62
N HIS A 57 3.62 8.73 -13.57
CA HIS A 57 4.54 8.91 -12.44
C HIS A 57 5.06 10.35 -12.35
N LEU A 58 5.17 11.05 -13.49
CA LEU A 58 5.57 12.46 -13.54
C LEU A 58 4.47 13.41 -13.04
N HIS A 59 3.22 12.94 -13.05
CA HIS A 59 2.04 13.72 -12.66
C HIS A 59 1.38 13.16 -11.40
N CYS A 60 2.12 12.40 -10.59
CA CYS A 60 1.64 11.79 -9.36
C CYS A 60 1.24 12.88 -8.35
N CYS A 61 -0.01 12.88 -7.93
CA CYS A 61 -0.52 13.64 -6.80
C CYS A 61 -0.06 13.01 -5.48
N ASP A 62 -0.06 13.83 -4.41
CA ASP A 62 0.11 13.33 -3.05
C ASP A 62 -0.95 12.25 -2.72
N PRO A 63 -0.56 11.03 -2.32
CA PRO A 63 -1.50 9.93 -2.10
C PRO A 63 -2.43 10.16 -0.91
N PHE A 64 -1.98 10.87 0.13
CA PHE A 64 -2.78 11.09 1.34
C PHE A 64 -3.92 12.09 1.09
N GLY A 65 -3.63 13.19 0.40
CA GLY A 65 -4.63 14.14 -0.07
C GLY A 65 -5.60 13.46 -1.03
N TRP A 66 -5.08 12.74 -2.03
CA TRP A 66 -5.92 12.04 -3.01
C TRP A 66 -6.88 11.04 -2.34
N VAL A 67 -6.37 10.18 -1.46
CA VAL A 67 -7.16 9.19 -0.72
C VAL A 67 -8.16 9.85 0.23
N SER A 68 -7.81 10.97 0.89
CA SER A 68 -8.75 11.70 1.75
C SER A 68 -9.99 12.15 0.99
N TYR A 69 -9.82 12.68 -0.23
CA TYR A 69 -10.94 13.08 -1.09
C TYR A 69 -11.78 11.87 -1.54
N ALA A 70 -11.16 10.74 -1.89
CA ALA A 70 -11.89 9.52 -2.25
C ALA A 70 -12.64 8.92 -1.04
N ALA A 71 -12.04 8.98 0.16
CA ALA A 71 -12.64 8.49 1.39
C ALA A 71 -13.88 9.30 1.78
N ALA A 72 -13.85 10.62 1.60
CA ALA A 72 -15.00 11.50 1.85
C ALA A 72 -16.19 11.23 0.89
N ALA A 73 -15.93 10.69 -0.29
CA ALA A 73 -16.95 10.36 -1.29
C ALA A 73 -17.47 8.91 -1.20
N THR A 74 -16.95 8.09 -0.27
CA THR A 74 -17.25 6.66 -0.18
C THR A 74 -17.60 6.27 1.26
N THR A 75 -18.26 5.11 1.42
CA THR A 75 -18.83 4.73 2.72
C THR A 75 -18.36 3.37 3.23
N ARG A 76 -17.81 2.51 2.35
CA ARG A 76 -17.52 1.10 2.65
C ARG A 76 -16.13 0.65 2.19
N ILE A 77 -15.66 1.10 1.02
CA ILE A 77 -14.41 0.57 0.45
C ILE A 77 -13.20 0.94 1.29
N ARG A 78 -12.24 0.01 1.38
CA ARG A 78 -10.93 0.31 1.96
C ARG A 78 -10.12 1.16 1.01
N LEU A 79 -9.33 2.09 1.53
CA LEU A 79 -8.58 3.05 0.72
C LEU A 79 -7.19 3.26 1.29
N GLY A 80 -6.20 3.53 0.46
CA GLY A 80 -4.90 3.92 0.96
C GLY A 80 -3.78 3.67 -0.02
N THR A 81 -2.62 3.28 0.48
CA THR A 81 -1.38 3.26 -0.30
C THR A 81 -1.01 1.86 -0.76
N GLY A 82 -0.48 1.78 -1.98
CA GLY A 82 0.12 0.60 -2.60
C GLY A 82 1.24 1.04 -3.53
N ILE A 83 2.33 1.64 -3.02
CA ILE A 83 2.77 1.69 -1.62
C ILE A 83 3.19 3.11 -1.21
N CYS A 84 3.31 3.34 0.10
CA CYS A 84 3.88 4.52 0.72
C CYS A 84 5.40 4.36 0.92
N LEU A 85 6.17 5.39 0.59
CA LEU A 85 7.62 5.44 0.73
C LEU A 85 8.01 5.98 2.12
N VAL A 86 7.63 5.27 3.19
CA VAL A 86 7.74 5.72 4.60
C VAL A 86 9.12 6.31 4.97
N ALA A 87 10.20 5.78 4.40
CA ALA A 87 11.55 6.31 4.66
C ALA A 87 11.69 7.80 4.28
N GLN A 88 10.92 8.28 3.30
CA GLN A 88 10.92 9.65 2.77
C GLN A 88 9.97 10.59 3.53
N HIS A 89 9.21 10.11 4.51
CA HIS A 89 8.24 10.92 5.28
C HIS A 89 8.74 11.28 6.67
N ASP A 90 8.34 12.43 7.20
CA ASP A 90 8.45 12.66 8.65
C ASP A 90 7.50 11.70 9.41
N PRO A 91 7.99 10.93 10.40
CA PRO A 91 7.17 9.92 11.06
C PRO A 91 6.04 10.50 11.92
N LEU A 92 6.19 11.69 12.49
CA LEU A 92 5.15 12.33 13.31
C LEU A 92 4.02 12.85 12.42
N VAL A 93 4.38 13.48 11.29
CA VAL A 93 3.42 13.95 10.28
C VAL A 93 2.70 12.77 9.65
N LEU A 94 3.42 11.74 9.23
CA LEU A 94 2.81 10.56 8.62
C LEU A 94 1.90 9.81 9.59
N ALA A 95 2.30 9.66 10.86
CA ALA A 95 1.43 9.11 11.90
C ALA A 95 0.12 9.91 12.04
N LYS A 96 0.20 11.25 11.95
CA LYS A 96 -0.95 12.15 12.02
C LYS A 96 -1.86 12.02 10.80
N GLN A 97 -1.29 11.99 9.59
CA GLN A 97 -2.04 11.85 8.34
C GLN A 97 -2.81 10.53 8.34
N VAL A 98 -2.14 9.41 8.58
CA VAL A 98 -2.77 8.09 8.66
C VAL A 98 -3.83 8.05 9.76
N GLY A 99 -3.49 8.53 10.96
CA GLY A 99 -4.42 8.60 12.10
C GLY A 99 -5.71 9.36 11.76
N THR A 100 -5.56 10.49 11.08
CA THR A 100 -6.67 11.37 10.69
C THR A 100 -7.53 10.75 9.61
N ILE A 101 -6.93 10.24 8.54
CA ILE A 101 -7.68 9.64 7.42
C ILE A 101 -8.42 8.39 7.90
N ASP A 102 -7.77 7.55 8.68
CA ASP A 102 -8.40 6.35 9.22
C ASP A 102 -9.60 6.70 10.12
N HIS A 103 -9.43 7.66 11.04
CA HIS A 103 -10.53 8.13 11.89
C HIS A 103 -11.70 8.71 11.09
N LEU A 104 -11.43 9.60 10.12
CA LEU A 104 -12.46 10.24 9.30
C LEU A 104 -13.14 9.27 8.34
N SER A 105 -12.43 8.26 7.87
CA SER A 105 -12.98 7.22 7.00
C SER A 105 -13.73 6.13 7.76
N GLY A 106 -13.65 6.09 9.10
CA GLY A 106 -14.25 5.05 9.92
C GLY A 106 -13.49 3.73 9.89
N GLY A 107 -12.16 3.77 9.99
CA GLY A 107 -11.29 2.58 10.07
C GLY A 107 -11.02 1.92 8.72
N ARG A 108 -11.21 2.64 7.60
CA ARG A 108 -11.09 2.07 6.23
C ARG A 108 -9.70 2.22 5.64
N PHE A 109 -8.74 2.81 6.34
CA PHE A 109 -7.45 3.11 5.75
C PHE A 109 -6.50 1.90 5.72
N VAL A 110 -5.82 1.72 4.58
CA VAL A 110 -4.80 0.68 4.37
C VAL A 110 -3.46 1.33 4.03
N LEU A 111 -2.48 1.15 4.89
CA LEU A 111 -1.12 1.63 4.70
C LEU A 111 -0.24 0.53 4.09
N GLY A 112 -0.29 0.37 2.76
CA GLY A 112 0.76 -0.37 2.07
C GLY A 112 2.06 0.42 2.11
N ILE A 113 3.16 -0.19 2.56
CA ILE A 113 4.47 0.46 2.72
C ILE A 113 5.52 -0.23 1.86
N GLY A 114 6.61 0.44 1.54
CA GLY A 114 7.78 -0.27 1.02
C GLY A 114 9.04 0.57 0.98
N TYR A 115 10.12 -0.07 0.54
CA TYR A 115 11.47 0.48 0.73
C TYR A 115 11.85 1.59 -0.25
N GLY A 116 11.08 1.79 -1.32
CA GLY A 116 11.48 2.63 -2.45
C GLY A 116 12.61 2.00 -3.29
N TYR A 117 12.56 2.27 -4.59
CA TYR A 117 13.58 1.81 -5.54
C TYR A 117 14.42 2.97 -6.09
N ASN A 118 13.85 4.17 -6.19
CA ASN A 118 14.53 5.32 -6.76
C ASN A 118 15.52 5.90 -5.74
N ARG A 119 16.82 5.76 -6.06
CA ARG A 119 17.91 6.22 -5.21
C ARG A 119 17.94 7.74 -5.09
N ARG A 120 17.86 8.44 -6.21
CA ARG A 120 17.93 9.91 -6.24
C ARG A 120 16.75 10.52 -5.49
N GLU A 121 15.54 10.00 -5.71
CA GLU A 121 14.35 10.46 -4.99
C GLU A 121 14.53 10.31 -3.47
N ALA A 122 15.08 9.18 -3.01
CA ALA A 122 15.36 8.99 -1.60
C ALA A 122 16.45 9.94 -1.06
N GLU A 123 17.53 10.14 -1.83
CA GLU A 123 18.65 11.01 -1.45
C GLU A 123 18.22 12.49 -1.38
N ASP A 124 17.29 12.93 -2.25
CA ASP A 124 16.70 14.27 -2.21
C ASP A 124 15.87 14.52 -0.95
N HIS A 125 15.34 13.45 -0.32
CA HIS A 125 14.71 13.48 1.01
C HIS A 125 15.72 13.35 2.16
N GLY A 126 17.03 13.42 1.88
CA GLY A 126 18.09 13.27 2.88
C GLY A 126 18.28 11.85 3.39
N ILE A 127 17.78 10.84 2.67
CA ILE A 127 17.88 9.44 3.06
C ILE A 127 19.14 8.83 2.45
N ASP A 128 20.06 8.36 3.30
CA ASP A 128 21.07 7.41 2.86
C ASP A 128 20.36 6.14 2.37
N PHE A 129 20.41 5.91 1.06
CA PHE A 129 19.71 4.82 0.41
C PHE A 129 20.10 3.44 0.97
N GLY A 130 21.33 3.28 1.48
CA GLY A 130 21.76 2.05 2.16
C GLY A 130 20.96 1.76 3.42
N ASN A 131 20.57 2.80 4.14
CA ASN A 131 19.86 2.73 5.42
C ASN A 131 18.34 2.79 5.31
N ARG A 132 17.77 3.05 4.12
CA ARG A 132 16.32 3.23 3.92
C ARG A 132 15.43 2.15 4.55
N ARG A 133 15.92 0.90 4.60
CA ARG A 133 15.18 -0.22 5.22
C ARG A 133 15.14 -0.13 6.75
N ALA A 134 16.25 0.26 7.37
CA ALA A 134 16.34 0.47 8.81
C ALA A 134 15.54 1.73 9.23
N ILE A 135 15.64 2.80 8.43
CA ILE A 135 14.85 4.02 8.61
C ILE A 135 13.35 3.72 8.52
N LEU A 136 12.90 2.98 7.50
CA LEU A 136 11.50 2.57 7.38
C LEU A 136 11.04 1.79 8.62
N ARG A 137 11.82 0.80 9.06
CA ARG A 137 11.50 0.01 10.26
C ARG A 137 11.29 0.90 11.48
N GLU A 138 12.23 1.80 11.80
CA GLU A 138 12.09 2.69 12.96
C GLU A 138 10.89 3.63 12.84
N LYS A 139 10.66 4.21 11.65
CA LYS A 139 9.50 5.08 11.41
C LYS A 139 8.18 4.34 11.61
N VAL A 140 8.04 3.11 11.12
CA VAL A 140 6.82 2.32 11.33
C VAL A 140 6.63 1.92 12.80
N LEU A 141 7.70 1.52 13.51
CA LEU A 141 7.63 1.22 14.94
C LEU A 141 7.24 2.46 15.76
N ALA A 142 7.80 3.62 15.44
CA ALA A 142 7.43 4.89 16.04
C ALA A 142 5.94 5.23 15.80
N MET A 143 5.46 5.10 14.57
CA MET A 143 4.05 5.30 14.21
C MET A 143 3.13 4.35 14.96
N ARG A 144 3.47 3.05 15.03
CA ARG A 144 2.72 2.05 15.81
C ARG A 144 2.63 2.44 17.29
N ARG A 145 3.73 2.92 17.89
CA ARG A 145 3.74 3.40 19.27
C ARG A 145 2.83 4.62 19.45
N ILE A 146 2.88 5.58 18.52
CA ILE A 146 2.01 6.77 18.50
C ILE A 146 0.53 6.39 18.46
N TRP A 147 0.15 5.39 17.67
CA TRP A 147 -1.25 4.97 17.50
C TRP A 147 -1.78 4.12 18.66
N SER A 148 -0.93 3.32 19.30
CA SER A 148 -1.36 2.34 20.32
C SER A 148 -1.33 2.85 21.76
N CYS A 149 -0.69 4.01 22.01
CA CYS A 149 -0.42 4.49 23.36
C CYS A 149 -1.00 5.89 23.56
N ASP A 150 -1.51 6.19 24.75
CA ASP A 150 -2.05 7.52 25.06
C ASP A 150 -0.97 8.61 24.87
N THR A 151 0.16 8.45 25.57
CA THR A 151 1.42 9.13 25.30
C THR A 151 2.41 8.18 24.61
N ALA A 152 3.23 8.72 23.72
CA ALA A 152 4.27 7.98 23.02
C ALA A 152 5.61 8.71 23.11
N ALA A 153 6.69 7.94 23.25
CA ALA A 153 8.07 8.37 23.07
C ALA A 153 8.77 7.31 22.21
N PHE A 154 9.84 7.68 21.53
CA PHE A 154 10.66 6.75 20.75
C PHE A 154 12.12 7.20 20.80
N ASP A 155 13.03 6.26 21.02
CA ASP A 155 14.47 6.50 21.08
C ASP A 155 15.21 5.47 20.21
N GLY A 156 15.23 5.75 18.91
CA GLY A 156 15.94 4.96 17.90
C GLY A 156 17.17 5.67 17.34
N THR A 157 17.81 5.04 16.36
CA THR A 157 18.98 5.58 15.66
C THR A 157 18.59 6.65 14.65
N HIS A 158 17.46 6.47 13.99
CA HIS A 158 16.95 7.31 12.90
C HIS A 158 15.72 8.13 13.32
N VAL A 159 14.97 7.67 14.32
CA VAL A 159 13.79 8.38 14.85
C VAL A 159 13.97 8.60 16.34
N ARG A 160 13.75 9.82 16.82
CA ARG A 160 13.79 10.14 18.25
C ARG A 160 12.80 11.27 18.58
N PHE A 161 11.96 11.05 19.58
CA PHE A 161 11.10 12.09 20.16
C PHE A 161 10.74 11.75 21.61
N GLY A 162 10.56 12.79 22.44
CA GLY A 162 10.15 12.66 23.83
C GLY A 162 8.66 12.35 23.99
N GLU A 163 8.23 12.08 25.22
CA GLU A 163 6.84 11.77 25.53
C GLU A 163 5.87 12.84 24.99
N SER A 164 4.94 12.42 24.14
CA SER A 164 4.03 13.29 23.40
C SER A 164 2.64 12.67 23.25
N TRP A 165 1.60 13.49 23.30
CA TRP A 165 0.26 13.10 22.86
C TRP A 165 0.12 13.25 21.35
N SER A 166 -0.65 12.35 20.73
CA SER A 166 -1.04 12.48 19.34
C SER A 166 -2.42 11.89 19.12
N TRP A 167 -3.37 12.74 18.78
CA TRP A 167 -4.76 12.38 18.45
C TRP A 167 -5.13 12.84 17.03
N PRO A 168 -6.04 12.17 16.32
CA PRO A 168 -6.78 10.96 16.73
C PRO A 168 -5.92 9.69 16.73
N LYS A 169 -6.34 8.68 17.51
CA LYS A 169 -5.82 7.31 17.37
C LYS A 169 -6.63 6.60 16.27
N PRO A 170 -5.97 5.95 15.29
CA PRO A 170 -6.68 5.21 14.26
C PRO A 170 -7.25 3.89 14.82
N ASP A 171 -8.28 3.37 14.17
CA ASP A 171 -8.88 2.06 14.44
C ASP A 171 -8.07 0.95 13.75
N ARG A 172 -6.84 0.74 14.24
CA ARG A 172 -5.89 -0.30 13.79
C ARG A 172 -5.76 -0.41 12.25
N PRO A 173 -5.17 0.60 11.58
CA PRO A 173 -5.04 0.61 10.13
C PRO A 173 -4.12 -0.54 9.68
N GLN A 174 -4.47 -1.21 8.57
CA GLN A 174 -3.67 -2.33 8.05
C GLN A 174 -2.33 -1.80 7.51
N VAL A 175 -1.21 -2.27 8.05
CA VAL A 175 0.14 -1.97 7.53
C VAL A 175 0.67 -3.16 6.74
N LEU A 176 0.77 -3.03 5.42
CA LEU A 176 1.13 -4.12 4.52
C LEU A 176 2.49 -3.88 3.87
N MET A 177 3.46 -4.79 4.06
CA MET A 177 4.77 -4.66 3.43
C MET A 177 4.70 -5.01 1.95
N GLY A 178 4.92 -4.04 1.07
CA GLY A 178 5.12 -4.22 -0.36
C GLY A 178 6.60 -4.25 -0.73
N ALA A 179 7.16 -5.45 -0.76
CA ALA A 179 8.55 -5.68 -1.17
C ALA A 179 8.73 -7.11 -1.68
N ALA A 180 9.79 -7.33 -2.46
CA ALA A 180 10.15 -8.69 -2.89
C ALA A 180 10.33 -9.64 -1.70
N ALA A 181 9.91 -10.90 -1.89
CA ALA A 181 10.09 -11.97 -0.91
C ALA A 181 11.58 -12.14 -0.56
N GLY A 182 11.85 -12.43 0.70
CA GLY A 182 13.19 -12.73 1.17
C GLY A 182 13.31 -12.60 2.69
N PRO A 183 14.40 -13.12 3.28
CA PRO A 183 14.53 -13.25 4.74
C PRO A 183 14.32 -11.93 5.49
N ARG A 184 14.88 -10.84 4.96
CA ARG A 184 14.73 -9.51 5.57
C ARG A 184 13.31 -8.97 5.46
N THR A 185 12.66 -9.14 4.31
CA THR A 185 11.28 -8.69 4.13
C THR A 185 10.36 -9.42 5.09
N PHE A 186 10.50 -10.74 5.21
CA PHE A 186 9.65 -11.51 6.12
C PHE A 186 9.96 -11.26 7.58
N ALA A 187 11.22 -11.04 7.96
CA ALA A 187 11.57 -10.57 9.30
C ALA A 187 10.84 -9.26 9.65
N HIS A 188 10.79 -8.29 8.73
CA HIS A 188 10.04 -7.05 8.95
C HIS A 188 8.52 -7.26 8.97
N VAL A 189 8.00 -8.15 8.11
CA VAL A 189 6.55 -8.47 8.08
C VAL A 189 6.11 -9.00 9.44
N VAL A 190 6.81 -10.01 9.97
CA VAL A 190 6.44 -10.64 11.24
C VAL A 190 6.65 -9.71 12.43
N GLU A 191 7.62 -8.81 12.36
CA GLU A 191 7.94 -7.87 13.43
C GLU A 191 6.91 -6.74 13.58
N PHE A 192 6.49 -6.08 12.49
CA PHE A 192 5.72 -4.82 12.60
C PHE A 192 4.64 -4.58 11.55
N CYS A 193 4.38 -5.52 10.64
CA CYS A 193 3.30 -5.41 9.65
C CYS A 193 2.11 -6.30 10.01
N ASP A 194 0.97 -6.06 9.40
CA ASP A 194 -0.22 -6.92 9.47
C ASP A 194 -0.30 -7.85 8.24
N GLY A 195 0.73 -7.86 7.39
CA GLY A 195 0.77 -8.68 6.19
C GLY A 195 1.83 -8.28 5.18
N TRP A 196 1.82 -9.01 4.08
CA TRP A 196 2.72 -8.86 2.93
C TRP A 196 1.90 -8.69 1.65
N MET A 197 2.31 -7.75 0.79
CA MET A 197 1.60 -7.42 -0.45
C MET A 197 2.57 -7.41 -1.64
N MET A 198 2.67 -8.52 -2.38
CA MET A 198 3.65 -8.67 -3.47
C MET A 198 3.18 -7.99 -4.76
N TYR A 199 4.09 -7.35 -5.50
CA TYR A 199 3.76 -6.79 -6.82
C TYR A 199 3.64 -7.90 -7.88
N GLY A 200 2.55 -7.90 -8.65
CA GLY A 200 2.34 -8.74 -9.82
C GLY A 200 1.96 -10.18 -9.51
N ALA A 201 2.85 -10.97 -8.92
CA ALA A 201 2.60 -12.38 -8.65
C ALA A 201 3.34 -12.87 -7.40
N VAL A 202 2.83 -13.96 -6.83
CA VAL A 202 3.41 -14.69 -5.71
C VAL A 202 3.43 -16.19 -6.03
N SER A 203 4.34 -16.95 -5.40
CA SER A 203 4.36 -18.41 -5.48
C SER A 203 4.04 -19.06 -4.13
N ALA A 204 3.53 -20.30 -4.15
CA ALA A 204 3.29 -21.09 -2.94
C ALA A 204 4.55 -21.24 -2.08
N ALA A 205 5.73 -21.35 -2.69
CA ALA A 205 7.00 -21.40 -1.97
C ALA A 205 7.32 -20.10 -1.20
N GLN A 206 6.97 -18.94 -1.76
CA GLN A 206 7.13 -17.67 -1.06
C GLN A 206 6.17 -17.56 0.12
N ILE A 207 4.92 -18.00 -0.04
CA ILE A 207 3.93 -18.05 1.05
C ILE A 207 4.39 -19.00 2.15
N ALA A 208 4.86 -20.20 1.81
CA ALA A 208 5.43 -21.16 2.76
C ALA A 208 6.66 -20.59 3.51
N THR A 209 7.47 -19.79 2.85
CA THR A 209 8.61 -19.11 3.49
C THR A 209 8.14 -18.05 4.48
N LEU A 210 7.06 -17.31 4.17
CA LEU A 210 6.45 -16.38 5.12
C LEU A 210 5.81 -17.12 6.31
N GLN A 211 5.15 -18.26 6.06
CA GLN A 211 4.61 -19.13 7.11
C GLN A 211 5.71 -19.58 8.08
N ALA A 212 6.83 -20.10 7.56
CA ALA A 212 7.96 -20.51 8.38
C ALA A 212 8.58 -19.34 9.16
N ALA A 213 8.62 -18.13 8.58
CA ALA A 213 9.09 -16.94 9.27
C ALA A 213 8.14 -16.52 10.41
N ALA A 214 6.83 -16.66 10.23
CA ALA A 214 5.82 -16.37 11.25
C ALA A 214 5.92 -17.38 12.42
N GLU A 215 6.03 -18.68 12.10
CA GLU A 215 6.25 -19.74 13.08
C GLU A 215 7.53 -19.52 13.89
N ALA A 216 8.65 -19.20 13.23
CA ALA A 216 9.92 -18.90 13.90
C ALA A 216 9.86 -17.65 14.81
N ALA A 217 8.88 -16.77 14.58
CA ALA A 217 8.65 -15.57 15.39
C ALA A 217 7.50 -15.74 16.41
N ASP A 218 6.97 -16.97 16.59
CA ASP A 218 5.82 -17.28 17.45
C ASP A 218 4.59 -16.41 17.13
N ARG A 219 4.38 -16.14 15.84
CA ARG A 219 3.25 -15.36 15.34
C ARG A 219 2.32 -16.25 14.53
N ASP A 220 1.03 -16.21 14.84
CA ASP A 220 0.02 -16.93 14.06
C ASP A 220 -0.02 -16.38 12.63
N PHE A 221 0.23 -17.25 11.66
CA PHE A 221 0.19 -16.90 10.25
C PHE A 221 -1.20 -16.43 9.81
N ALA A 222 -2.27 -16.88 10.47
CA ALA A 222 -3.64 -16.44 10.17
C ALA A 222 -3.88 -14.95 10.49
N GLU A 223 -3.01 -14.32 11.29
CA GLU A 223 -3.05 -12.86 11.53
C GLU A 223 -2.39 -12.06 10.41
N LEU A 224 -1.68 -12.70 9.48
CA LEU A 224 -0.97 -12.06 8.38
C LEU A 224 -1.80 -12.09 7.10
N VAL A 225 -2.09 -10.90 6.57
CA VAL A 225 -2.74 -10.77 5.26
C VAL A 225 -1.71 -11.01 4.14
N VAL A 226 -2.03 -11.89 3.19
CA VAL A 226 -1.25 -12.11 1.96
C VAL A 226 -1.98 -11.49 0.77
N GLY A 227 -1.43 -10.40 0.23
CA GLY A 227 -1.98 -9.69 -0.92
C GLY A 227 -1.10 -9.77 -2.17
N VAL A 228 -1.71 -9.59 -3.34
CA VAL A 228 -0.98 -9.32 -4.60
C VAL A 228 -1.43 -7.98 -5.19
N HIS A 229 -0.52 -7.01 -5.25
CA HIS A 229 -0.76 -5.69 -5.79
C HIS A 229 -0.50 -5.66 -7.30
N ARG A 230 -1.46 -5.11 -8.07
CA ARG A 230 -1.41 -5.03 -9.55
C ARG A 230 -1.19 -6.41 -10.18
N ALA A 231 -2.02 -7.37 -9.77
CA ALA A 231 -2.03 -8.71 -10.34
C ALA A 231 -2.47 -8.69 -11.82
N PRO A 232 -1.99 -9.61 -12.66
CA PRO A 232 -2.52 -9.80 -14.00
C PRO A 232 -4.04 -10.05 -13.98
N ALA A 233 -4.79 -9.30 -14.79
CA ALA A 233 -6.23 -9.41 -14.89
C ALA A 233 -6.66 -10.56 -15.82
N ARG A 234 -6.19 -11.78 -15.55
CA ARG A 234 -6.59 -13.01 -16.27
C ARG A 234 -7.22 -13.99 -15.29
N TYR A 235 -8.31 -14.64 -15.69
CA TYR A 235 -9.06 -15.54 -14.82
C TYR A 235 -8.18 -16.66 -14.25
N GLU A 236 -7.34 -17.26 -15.09
CA GLU A 236 -6.47 -18.39 -14.72
C GLU A 236 -5.43 -17.98 -13.67
N ASP A 237 -4.84 -16.79 -13.81
CA ASP A 237 -3.89 -16.27 -12.82
C ASP A 237 -4.59 -16.01 -11.49
N LEU A 238 -5.77 -15.38 -11.51
CA LEU A 238 -6.50 -15.04 -10.30
C LEU A 238 -7.06 -16.27 -9.59
N ALA A 239 -7.52 -17.28 -10.34
CA ALA A 239 -7.95 -18.55 -9.78
C ALA A 239 -6.79 -19.27 -9.07
N ALA A 240 -5.61 -19.32 -9.69
CA ALA A 240 -4.42 -19.89 -9.07
C ALA A 240 -4.00 -19.13 -7.80
N LEU A 241 -4.09 -17.80 -7.77
CA LEU A 241 -3.85 -17.01 -6.56
C LEU A 241 -4.86 -17.34 -5.45
N ALA A 242 -6.14 -17.52 -5.79
CA ALA A 242 -7.18 -17.89 -4.83
C ALA A 242 -6.93 -19.29 -4.23
N GLU A 243 -6.55 -20.28 -5.05
CA GLU A 243 -6.19 -21.63 -4.60
C GLU A 243 -4.98 -21.63 -3.66
N MET A 244 -4.03 -20.71 -3.86
CA MET A 244 -2.87 -20.54 -2.97
C MET A 244 -3.21 -19.87 -1.62
N GLY A 245 -4.47 -19.48 -1.39
CA GLY A 245 -4.89 -18.82 -0.16
C GLY A 245 -4.53 -17.34 -0.10
N VAL A 246 -4.34 -16.67 -1.25
CA VAL A 246 -4.18 -15.21 -1.29
C VAL A 246 -5.45 -14.53 -0.79
N ASP A 247 -5.31 -13.62 0.16
CA ASP A 247 -6.42 -12.93 0.81
C ASP A 247 -7.10 -11.91 -0.09
N PHE A 248 -6.28 -11.16 -0.84
CA PHE A 248 -6.76 -10.16 -1.78
C PHE A 248 -5.81 -9.92 -2.94
N VAL A 249 -6.35 -9.42 -4.04
CA VAL A 249 -5.59 -8.86 -5.16
C VAL A 249 -6.02 -7.43 -5.42
N THR A 250 -5.16 -6.62 -6.02
CA THR A 250 -5.60 -5.40 -6.72
C THR A 250 -5.33 -5.52 -8.21
N LEU A 251 -6.29 -5.09 -9.02
CA LEU A 251 -6.18 -5.02 -10.48
C LEU A 251 -5.96 -3.57 -10.91
N THR A 252 -5.24 -3.36 -12.00
CA THR A 252 -4.88 -2.01 -12.43
C THR A 252 -6.02 -1.34 -13.20
N VAL A 253 -6.37 -0.11 -12.80
CA VAL A 253 -7.09 0.84 -13.65
C VAL A 253 -6.10 1.95 -13.98
N GLU A 254 -5.80 2.11 -15.26
CA GLU A 254 -4.84 3.12 -15.70
C GLU A 254 -5.43 4.53 -15.52
N PRO A 255 -4.61 5.54 -15.21
CA PRO A 255 -5.11 6.90 -15.07
C PRO A 255 -5.70 7.40 -16.40
N GLY A 256 -6.91 7.97 -16.33
CA GLY A 256 -7.57 8.54 -17.50
C GLY A 256 -8.92 9.15 -17.15
N HIS A 257 -9.72 9.47 -18.18
CA HIS A 257 -11.06 10.01 -17.99
C HIS A 257 -11.95 9.02 -17.21
N ILE A 258 -12.88 9.55 -16.41
CA ILE A 258 -13.76 8.72 -15.56
C ILE A 258 -14.58 7.70 -16.37
N ASP A 259 -14.98 8.02 -17.60
CA ASP A 259 -15.75 7.10 -18.44
C ASP A 259 -14.92 5.89 -18.90
N SER A 260 -13.64 6.10 -19.22
CA SER A 260 -12.71 5.01 -19.51
C SER A 260 -12.48 4.15 -18.28
N ALA A 261 -12.26 4.79 -17.12
CA ALA A 261 -12.12 4.06 -15.86
C ALA A 261 -13.36 3.23 -15.52
N ARG A 262 -14.57 3.76 -15.75
CA ARG A 262 -15.83 3.01 -15.56
C ARG A 262 -15.93 1.79 -16.47
N ALA A 263 -15.57 1.94 -17.75
CA ALA A 263 -15.58 0.82 -18.70
C ALA A 263 -14.58 -0.28 -18.28
N ASP A 264 -13.37 0.10 -17.86
CA ASP A 264 -12.39 -0.85 -17.33
C ASP A 264 -12.93 -1.55 -16.07
N LEU A 265 -13.49 -0.78 -15.14
CA LEU A 265 -14.07 -1.29 -13.91
C LEU A 265 -15.23 -2.26 -14.16
N ASP A 266 -16.07 -2.03 -15.18
CA ASP A 266 -17.15 -2.95 -15.57
C ASP A 266 -16.59 -4.31 -16.03
N GLY A 267 -15.54 -4.29 -16.86
CA GLY A 267 -14.85 -5.51 -17.29
C GLY A 267 -14.19 -6.26 -16.12
N LEU A 268 -13.53 -5.52 -15.23
CA LEU A 268 -12.89 -6.09 -14.03
C LEU A 268 -13.93 -6.63 -13.03
N ALA A 269 -15.08 -5.99 -12.90
CA ALA A 269 -16.17 -6.46 -12.04
C ALA A 269 -16.77 -7.76 -12.56
N ALA A 270 -16.95 -7.89 -13.88
CA ALA A 270 -17.38 -9.14 -14.50
C ALA A 270 -16.37 -10.28 -14.25
N LEU A 271 -15.07 -9.99 -14.33
CA LEU A 271 -14.01 -10.94 -14.01
C LEU A 271 -14.05 -11.36 -12.52
N ALA A 272 -14.23 -10.41 -11.60
CA ALA A 272 -14.32 -10.68 -10.17
C ALA A 272 -15.57 -11.50 -9.81
N ALA A 273 -16.71 -11.23 -10.46
CA ALA A 273 -17.94 -12.00 -10.29
C ALA A 273 -17.74 -13.45 -10.72
N LYS A 274 -17.06 -13.68 -11.85
CA LYS A 274 -16.74 -15.03 -12.35
C LYS A 274 -15.91 -15.83 -11.34
N LEU A 275 -14.94 -15.20 -10.67
CA LEU A 275 -14.11 -15.84 -9.62
C LEU A 275 -14.90 -16.18 -8.36
N SER A 276 -16.01 -15.48 -8.09
CA SER A 276 -16.84 -15.73 -6.91
C SER A 276 -17.90 -16.82 -7.15
N SER A 277 -18.19 -17.12 -8.42
CA SER A 277 -19.19 -18.10 -8.85
C SER A 277 -18.63 -19.49 -9.18
N GLY A 278 -17.31 -19.62 -9.32
CA GLY A 278 -16.61 -20.88 -9.62
C GLY A 278 -16.01 -21.48 -8.35
#